data_AF-L2GP52-F1
#
_entry.id   AF-L2GP52-F1
#
_cell.length_a   1.000
_cell.length_b   1.000
_cell.length_c   1.000
_cell.angle_alpha   90.00
_cell.angle_beta   90.00
_cell.angle_gamma   90.00
#
_symmetry.space_group_name_H-M   'P 1'
#
loop_
_entity.id
_entity.type
_entity.pdbx_description
1 polymer ?
#
loop_
_entity_poly.entity_id
_entity_poly.type
_entity_poly.pdbx_seq_one_letter_code
_entity_poly.pdbx_strand_id
1 'polypeptide(L)'
;MPVIVLIGNAERFIPEIQLFFKDKFDTKIMQEAFKHTRSTMAALDENKLYVVPNLTKPERYEIFCLARKNGQQFITIADPKSNDSTVSDKNLILIDQFDGEKIYKKLLNSRIVPTTVNKRSKGISLKSVSELKGLINRINREYEQFGNANLIFKECEDKIVKMWNFNNTQSTVEEAEECYRKMIENELRKNNIKK
;
A
#
# COMPACT_ATOMS: atom_id res chain seq x y z
N MET A 1 -8.12 12.94 -3.23
CA MET A 1 -9.28 12.94 -2.33
C MET A 1 -8.92 13.42 -0.94
N PRO A 2 -9.78 14.25 -0.36
CA PRO A 2 -9.64 14.69 1.02
C PRO A 2 -10.44 13.89 2.04
N VAL A 3 -9.83 13.69 3.20
CA VAL A 3 -10.46 13.15 4.41
C VAL A 3 -10.25 14.15 5.55
N ILE A 4 -11.32 14.48 6.27
CA ILE A 4 -11.30 15.33 7.46
C ILE A 4 -11.79 14.50 8.63
N VAL A 5 -10.93 14.32 9.64
CA VAL A 5 -11.32 13.70 10.92
C VAL A 5 -11.62 14.81 11.92
N LEU A 6 -12.77 14.72 12.61
CA LEU A 6 -13.16 15.67 13.65
C LEU A 6 -13.03 15.02 15.02
N ILE A 7 -12.36 15.70 15.96
CA ILE A 7 -12.12 15.21 17.33
C ILE A 7 -12.83 16.10 18.35
N GLY A 8 -13.48 15.48 19.33
CA GLY A 8 -14.17 16.15 20.43
C GLY A 8 -15.23 17.11 19.89
N ASN A 9 -15.26 18.33 20.44
CA ASN A 9 -16.24 19.35 20.07
C ASN A 9 -16.12 19.88 18.62
N ALA A 10 -15.12 19.44 17.84
CA ALA A 10 -14.99 19.86 16.44
C ALA A 10 -16.14 19.34 15.55
N GLU A 11 -16.91 18.34 16.00
CA GLU A 11 -18.12 17.88 15.29
C GLU A 11 -19.14 19.00 15.08
N ARG A 12 -19.14 20.04 15.93
CA ARG A 12 -20.04 21.19 15.80
C ARG A 12 -19.87 21.93 14.48
N PHE A 13 -18.70 21.82 13.84
CA PHE A 13 -18.38 22.51 12.59
C PHE A 13 -18.85 21.76 11.33
N ILE A 14 -19.53 20.62 11.46
CA ILE A 14 -20.04 19.86 10.31
C ILE A 14 -20.91 20.73 9.37
N PRO A 15 -21.88 21.52 9.85
CA PRO A 15 -22.70 22.37 8.99
C PRO A 15 -21.88 23.37 8.19
N GLU A 16 -20.89 24.01 8.83
CA GLU A 16 -20.02 25.01 8.19
C GLU A 16 -19.06 24.36 7.19
N ILE A 17 -18.54 23.17 7.50
CA ILE A 17 -17.75 22.35 6.56
C ILE A 17 -18.59 22.05 5.32
N GLN A 18 -19.81 21.53 5.49
CA GLN A 18 -20.69 21.22 4.36
C GLN A 18 -20.97 22.46 3.52
N LEU A 19 -21.32 23.58 4.17
CA LEU A 19 -21.62 24.83 3.47
C LEU A 19 -20.44 25.37 2.68
N PHE A 20 -19.23 25.34 3.26
CA PHE A 20 -18.02 25.87 2.63
C PHE A 20 -17.50 24.99 1.48
N PHE A 21 -17.63 23.66 1.61
CA PHE A 21 -17.10 22.70 0.65
C PHE A 21 -18.10 22.25 -0.42
N LYS A 22 -19.40 22.59 -0.32
CA LYS A 22 -20.43 22.18 -1.27
C LYS A 22 -20.08 22.46 -2.75
N ASP A 23 -19.40 23.57 -3.03
CA ASP A 23 -19.03 23.99 -4.39
C ASP A 23 -17.67 23.43 -4.84
N LYS A 24 -16.97 22.71 -3.94
CA LYS A 24 -15.61 22.18 -4.15
C LYS A 24 -15.58 20.65 -4.20
N PHE A 25 -16.41 19.99 -3.40
CA PHE A 25 -16.48 18.54 -3.28
C PHE A 25 -17.91 18.08 -2.97
N ASP A 26 -18.26 16.88 -3.46
CA ASP A 26 -19.41 16.14 -2.94
C ASP A 26 -19.09 15.66 -1.51
N THR A 27 -19.73 16.22 -0.51
CA THR A 27 -19.34 16.02 0.90
C THR A 27 -20.16 14.89 1.53
N LYS A 28 -19.50 13.82 1.97
CA LYS A 28 -20.10 12.70 2.70
C LYS A 28 -19.72 12.74 4.18
N ILE A 29 -20.70 12.89 5.06
CA ILE A 29 -20.52 12.81 6.52
C ILE A 29 -20.69 11.36 6.96
N MET A 30 -19.67 10.80 7.62
CA MET A 30 -19.61 9.40 8.04
C MET A 30 -20.03 9.29 9.52
N GLN A 31 -21.33 9.34 9.80
CA GLN A 31 -21.88 9.18 11.17
C GLN A 31 -22.22 7.72 11.51
N GLU A 32 -21.97 6.79 10.59
CA GLU A 32 -22.25 5.37 10.77
C GLU A 32 -21.22 4.69 11.67
N ALA A 33 -21.56 3.49 12.16
CA ALA A 33 -20.63 2.68 12.94
C ALA A 33 -19.29 2.50 12.21
N PHE A 34 -18.19 2.51 12.97
CA PHE A 34 -16.82 2.49 12.41
C PHE A 34 -16.59 1.37 11.39
N LYS A 35 -17.18 0.19 11.58
CA LYS A 35 -17.12 -0.93 10.61
C LYS A 35 -17.58 -0.51 9.21
N HIS A 36 -18.67 0.26 9.12
CA HIS A 36 -19.19 0.75 7.84
C HIS A 36 -18.30 1.87 7.27
N THR A 37 -17.83 2.77 8.13
CA THR A 37 -16.89 3.83 7.77
C THR A 37 -15.62 3.27 7.16
N ARG A 38 -15.02 2.26 7.80
CA ARG A 38 -13.86 1.53 7.31
C ARG A 38 -14.10 0.88 5.95
N SER A 39 -15.24 0.20 5.77
CA SER A 39 -15.56 -0.44 4.48
C SER A 39 -15.73 0.60 3.37
N THR A 40 -16.43 1.71 3.63
CA THR A 40 -16.55 2.82 2.68
C THR A 40 -15.19 3.42 2.34
N MET A 41 -14.34 3.63 3.34
CA MET A 41 -13.00 4.17 3.16
C MET A 41 -11.98 3.21 2.54
N ALA A 42 -12.29 1.91 2.45
CA ALA A 42 -11.50 0.97 1.68
C ALA A 42 -11.73 1.12 0.17
N ALA A 43 -12.92 1.59 -0.22
CA ALA A 43 -13.35 1.85 -1.59
C ALA A 43 -13.72 3.32 -1.75
N LEU A 44 -12.74 4.20 -1.53
CA LEU A 44 -12.95 5.64 -1.63
C LEU A 44 -13.44 6.02 -3.03
N ASP A 45 -14.30 7.04 -3.04
CA ASP A 45 -14.65 7.93 -4.17
C ASP A 45 -13.40 8.33 -5.00
N GLU A 46 -13.47 9.18 -6.02
CA GLU A 46 -12.40 10.17 -6.25
C GLU A 46 -12.91 11.61 -6.12
N ASN A 47 -14.23 11.79 -6.16
CA ASN A 47 -14.89 13.10 -6.18
C ASN A 47 -15.51 13.53 -4.85
N LYS A 48 -15.38 12.70 -3.81
CA LYS A 48 -15.97 12.93 -2.49
C LYS A 48 -15.00 13.49 -1.44
N LEU A 49 -15.49 14.40 -0.61
CA LEU A 49 -14.86 14.78 0.65
C LEU A 49 -15.49 13.95 1.77
N TYR A 50 -14.67 13.19 2.50
CA TYR A 50 -15.16 12.41 3.65
C TYR A 50 -14.91 13.17 4.94
N VAL A 51 -15.96 13.39 5.71
CA VAL A 51 -15.89 14.00 7.05
C VAL A 51 -16.26 12.93 8.07
N VAL A 52 -15.34 12.62 8.98
CA VAL A 52 -15.49 11.51 9.93
C VAL A 52 -15.39 12.03 11.36
N PRO A 53 -16.52 12.25 12.05
CA PRO A 53 -16.53 12.62 13.46
C PRO A 53 -16.39 11.40 14.38
N ASN A 54 -16.15 11.67 15.68
CA ASN A 54 -16.35 10.72 16.78
C ASN A 54 -15.54 9.41 16.73
N LEU A 55 -14.32 9.49 16.22
CA LEU A 55 -13.40 8.36 16.20
C LEU A 55 -12.56 8.27 17.48
N THR A 56 -12.50 7.07 18.06
CA THR A 56 -11.51 6.73 19.09
C THR A 56 -10.09 6.77 18.52
N LYS A 57 -9.08 6.88 19.38
CA LYS A 57 -7.67 6.96 18.96
C LYS A 57 -7.22 5.82 18.02
N PRO A 58 -7.54 4.53 18.29
CA PRO A 58 -7.20 3.45 17.37
C PRO A 58 -7.87 3.59 16.00
N GLU A 59 -9.14 4.01 15.98
CA GLU A 59 -9.91 4.18 14.75
C GLU A 59 -9.36 5.33 13.89
N ARG A 60 -8.96 6.44 14.52
CA ARG A 60 -8.29 7.55 13.82
C ARG A 60 -7.04 7.11 13.10
N TYR A 61 -6.22 6.29 13.78
CA TYR A 61 -5.01 5.74 13.17
C TYR A 61 -5.33 4.82 11.99
N GLU A 62 -6.35 3.98 12.10
CA GLU A 62 -6.78 3.10 11.01
C GLU A 62 -7.27 3.89 9.79
N ILE A 63 -8.04 4.96 10.01
CA ILE A 63 -8.50 5.87 8.94
C ILE A 63 -7.31 6.58 8.28
N PHE A 64 -6.35 7.05 9.07
CA PHE A 64 -5.10 7.60 8.53
C PHE A 64 -4.36 6.56 7.67
N CYS A 65 -4.27 5.31 8.11
CA CYS A 65 -3.64 4.23 7.34
C CYS A 65 -4.37 3.97 6.01
N LEU A 66 -5.70 4.03 5.98
CA LEU A 66 -6.50 3.89 4.75
C LEU A 66 -6.28 5.07 3.80
N ALA A 67 -6.32 6.31 4.32
CA ALA A 67 -6.03 7.51 3.53
C ALA A 67 -4.60 7.45 2.96
N ARG A 68 -3.63 7.05 3.79
CA ARG A 68 -2.23 6.85 3.39
C ARG A 68 -2.07 5.72 2.37
N LYS A 69 -2.79 4.61 2.47
CA LYS A 69 -2.72 3.52 1.47
C LYS A 69 -3.06 4.03 0.07
N ASN A 70 -4.00 4.96 -0.01
CA ASN A 70 -4.53 5.50 -1.26
C ASN A 70 -3.88 6.84 -1.66
N GLY A 71 -2.87 7.34 -0.93
CA GLY A 71 -2.17 8.57 -1.28
C GLY A 71 -2.99 9.85 -1.13
N GLN A 72 -3.96 9.82 -0.22
CA GLN A 72 -5.00 10.83 -0.11
C GLN A 72 -4.59 11.99 0.80
N GLN A 73 -5.27 13.12 0.65
CA GLN A 73 -5.17 14.27 1.54
C GLN A 73 -5.92 13.93 2.83
N PHE A 74 -5.33 14.27 3.96
CA PHE A 74 -5.86 13.91 5.27
C PHE A 74 -5.51 14.99 6.27
N ILE A 75 -6.52 15.50 6.96
CA ILE A 75 -6.33 16.41 8.09
C ILE A 75 -7.16 15.94 9.27
N THR A 76 -6.72 16.35 10.45
CA THR A 76 -7.46 16.19 11.70
C THR A 76 -7.80 17.57 12.22
N ILE A 77 -9.03 17.79 12.65
CA ILE A 77 -9.48 19.03 13.27
C ILE A 77 -9.90 18.72 14.70
N ALA A 78 -9.41 19.50 15.65
CA ALA A 78 -9.80 19.39 17.05
C ALA A 78 -10.04 20.77 17.65
N ASP A 79 -10.89 20.82 18.68
CA ASP A 79 -11.01 21.99 19.55
C ASP A 79 -9.71 22.13 20.39
N PRO A 80 -9.08 23.31 20.50
CA PRO A 80 -7.92 23.53 21.35
C PRO A 80 -8.10 23.09 22.81
N LYS A 81 -9.35 23.05 23.28
CA LYS A 81 -9.71 22.61 24.64
C LYS A 81 -9.95 21.09 24.74
N SER A 82 -9.93 20.35 23.63
CA SER A 82 -10.09 18.90 23.64
C SER A 82 -8.77 18.22 24.05
N ASN A 83 -8.82 17.49 25.16
CA ASN A 83 -7.74 16.60 25.61
C ASN A 83 -7.68 15.28 24.80
N ASP A 84 -8.59 15.07 23.84
CA ASP A 84 -8.69 13.83 23.07
C ASP A 84 -7.73 13.80 21.87
N SER A 85 -7.15 14.95 21.53
CA SER A 85 -6.11 15.06 20.51
C SER A 85 -4.78 14.51 21.04
N THR A 86 -4.02 13.89 20.14
CA THR A 86 -2.77 13.21 20.47
C THR A 86 -1.68 13.59 19.49
N VAL A 87 -0.42 13.51 19.91
CA VAL A 87 0.76 13.76 19.05
C VAL A 87 0.78 12.84 17.81
N SER A 88 0.11 11.69 17.89
CA SER A 88 -0.04 10.76 16.77
C SER A 88 -1.02 11.25 15.68
N ASP A 89 -1.90 12.20 15.98
CA ASP A 89 -2.89 12.70 15.02
C ASP A 89 -2.19 13.50 13.91
N LYS A 90 -2.44 13.10 12.66
CA LYS A 90 -1.70 13.60 11.51
C LYS A 90 -2.36 14.83 10.93
N ASN A 91 -1.53 15.81 10.55
CA ASN A 91 -1.95 17.10 10.01
C ASN A 91 -3.02 17.77 10.88
N LEU A 92 -2.82 17.74 12.19
CA LEU A 92 -3.73 18.31 13.18
C LEU A 92 -3.84 19.84 13.01
N ILE A 93 -5.07 20.33 13.07
CA ILE A 93 -5.43 21.74 13.14
C ILE A 93 -6.26 21.94 14.40
N LEU A 94 -5.80 22.82 15.28
CA LEU A 94 -6.56 23.28 16.42
C LEU A 94 -7.33 24.53 15.99
N ILE A 95 -8.67 24.49 16.10
CA ILE A 95 -9.54 25.63 15.78
C ILE A 95 -10.60 25.82 16.86
N ASP A 96 -10.72 27.04 17.34
CA ASP A 96 -11.78 27.50 18.24
C ASP A 96 -13.00 28.01 17.45
N GLN A 97 -12.75 28.65 16.30
CA GLN A 97 -13.75 29.13 15.36
C GLN A 97 -13.53 28.53 13.96
N PHE A 98 -14.61 28.38 13.19
CA PHE A 98 -14.53 27.81 11.85
C PHE A 98 -13.82 28.77 10.89
N ASP A 99 -12.76 28.28 10.23
CA ASP A 99 -12.03 28.98 9.17
C ASP A 99 -11.85 28.04 7.97
N GLY A 100 -12.81 28.10 7.04
CA GLY A 100 -12.86 27.23 5.88
C GLY A 100 -11.64 27.39 4.96
N GLU A 101 -11.11 28.60 4.81
CA GLU A 101 -9.94 28.89 3.96
C GLU A 101 -8.66 28.26 4.53
N LYS A 102 -8.45 28.39 5.85
CA LYS A 102 -7.33 27.76 6.54
C LYS A 102 -7.41 26.23 6.45
N ILE A 103 -8.60 25.67 6.68
CA ILE A 103 -8.85 24.23 6.57
C ILE A 103 -8.56 23.75 5.14
N TYR A 104 -9.07 24.47 4.12
CA TYR A 104 -8.88 24.10 2.73
C TYR A 104 -7.41 24.17 2.28
N LYS A 105 -6.71 25.26 2.62
CA LYS A 105 -5.27 25.39 2.33
C LYS A 105 -4.47 24.28 3.00
N LYS A 106 -4.77 23.94 4.25
CA LYS A 106 -4.10 22.84 4.94
C LYS A 106 -4.40 21.51 4.26
N LEU A 107 -5.67 21.27 3.90
CA LEU A 107 -6.12 20.07 3.23
C LEU A 107 -5.39 19.84 1.90
N LEU A 108 -5.29 20.88 1.06
CA LEU A 108 -4.56 20.79 -0.22
C LEU A 108 -3.09 20.41 -0.02
N ASN A 109 -2.45 20.95 1.01
CA ASN A 109 -1.06 20.71 1.37
C ASN A 109 -0.85 19.43 2.22
N SER A 110 -1.92 18.71 2.56
CA SER A 110 -1.87 17.55 3.47
C SER A 110 -1.76 16.20 2.77
N ARG A 111 -1.42 16.20 1.47
CA ARG A 111 -1.32 14.96 0.68
C ARG A 111 -0.31 14.01 1.33
N ILE A 112 -0.79 12.84 1.77
CA ILE A 112 0.08 11.85 2.38
C ILE A 112 0.74 11.03 1.27
N VAL A 113 2.05 10.83 1.39
CA VAL A 113 2.80 9.94 0.49
C VAL A 113 2.23 8.52 0.60
N PRO A 114 1.78 7.91 -0.52
CA PRO A 114 1.18 6.60 -0.46
C PRO A 114 2.15 5.54 0.06
N THR A 115 1.74 4.70 1.01
CA THR A 115 2.55 3.51 1.38
C THR A 115 2.72 2.53 0.22
N THR A 116 1.84 2.61 -0.78
CA THR A 116 1.90 1.78 -2.00
C THR A 116 3.04 2.15 -2.94
N VAL A 117 3.61 3.35 -2.85
CA VAL A 117 4.86 3.70 -3.57
C VAL A 117 6.04 2.88 -3.04
N ASN A 118 5.95 2.38 -1.79
CA ASN A 118 6.90 1.44 -1.19
C ASN A 118 6.37 0.00 -1.11
N LYS A 119 5.22 -0.32 -1.73
CA LYS A 119 4.83 -1.72 -1.94
C LYS A 119 5.49 -2.21 -3.22
N ARG A 120 6.59 -2.94 -3.01
CA ARG A 120 7.13 -3.97 -3.89
C ARG A 120 6.04 -4.59 -4.78
N SER A 121 6.28 -4.57 -6.09
CA SER A 121 5.74 -5.50 -7.09
C SER A 121 4.30 -5.95 -6.86
N LYS A 122 3.35 -5.30 -7.54
CA LYS A 122 2.05 -5.91 -7.82
C LYS A 122 2.30 -7.29 -8.44
N GLY A 123 1.97 -8.33 -7.68
CA GLY A 123 1.63 -9.68 -8.12
C GLY A 123 2.44 -10.26 -9.25
N ILE A 124 3.47 -11.04 -8.89
CA ILE A 124 3.77 -12.26 -9.65
C ILE A 124 2.46 -13.04 -9.61
N SER A 125 1.81 -13.21 -10.76
CA SER A 125 0.63 -14.05 -10.80
C SER A 125 1.00 -15.41 -10.20
N LEU A 126 0.11 -16.01 -9.40
CA LEU A 126 0.34 -17.38 -8.91
C LEU A 126 0.62 -18.34 -10.09
N LYS A 127 0.15 -18.01 -11.30
CA LYS A 127 0.51 -18.67 -12.55
C LYS A 127 2.00 -18.54 -12.90
N SER A 128 2.59 -17.35 -12.86
CA SER A 128 3.98 -17.13 -13.28
C SER A 128 5.02 -17.70 -12.30
N VAL A 129 4.70 -17.81 -11.00
CA VAL A 129 5.55 -18.58 -10.06
C VAL A 129 5.44 -20.09 -10.31
N SER A 130 4.22 -20.58 -10.57
CA SER A 130 3.99 -21.99 -10.85
C SER A 130 4.64 -22.43 -12.16
N GLU A 131 4.60 -21.58 -13.19
CA GLU A 131 5.25 -21.79 -14.48
C GLU A 131 6.77 -21.85 -14.33
N LEU A 132 7.36 -20.91 -13.57
CA LEU A 132 8.79 -20.92 -13.26
C LEU A 132 9.20 -22.18 -12.50
N LYS A 133 8.42 -22.61 -11.49
CA LYS A 133 8.69 -23.86 -10.76
C LYS A 133 8.56 -25.10 -11.64
N GLY A 134 7.59 -25.12 -12.56
CA GLY A 134 7.45 -26.19 -13.55
C GLY A 134 8.67 -26.30 -14.46
N LEU A 135 9.17 -25.16 -14.93
CA LEU A 135 10.39 -25.04 -15.73
C LEU A 135 11.63 -25.50 -14.97
N ILE A 136 11.81 -25.05 -13.72
CA ILE A 136 12.95 -25.43 -12.86
C ILE A 136 12.99 -26.95 -12.68
N ASN A 137 11.85 -27.55 -12.34
CA ASN A 137 11.75 -29.00 -12.14
C ASN A 137 12.04 -29.79 -13.43
N ARG A 138 11.60 -29.28 -14.59
CA ARG A 138 11.90 -29.90 -15.89
C ARG A 138 13.39 -29.88 -16.17
N ILE A 139 14.04 -28.73 -15.99
CA ILE A 139 15.47 -28.57 -16.24
C ILE A 139 16.28 -29.41 -15.25
N ASN A 140 15.95 -29.42 -13.97
CA ASN A 140 16.66 -30.24 -12.98
C ASN A 140 16.67 -31.72 -13.36
N ARG A 141 15.55 -32.27 -13.87
CA ARG A 141 15.49 -33.65 -14.38
C ARG A 141 16.41 -33.90 -15.58
N GLU A 142 16.63 -32.92 -16.45
CA GLU A 142 17.58 -33.04 -17.58
C GLU A 142 19.04 -33.12 -17.08
N TYR A 143 19.33 -32.51 -15.94
CA TYR A 143 20.67 -32.48 -15.33
C TYR A 143 20.82 -33.45 -14.13
N GLU A 144 19.79 -34.20 -13.75
CA GLU A 144 19.85 -35.20 -12.66
C GLU A 144 20.91 -36.28 -12.92
N GLN A 145 21.23 -36.54 -14.19
CA GLN A 145 22.30 -37.44 -14.63
C GLN A 145 23.72 -37.02 -14.17
N PHE A 146 23.91 -35.78 -13.72
CA PHE A 146 25.24 -35.26 -13.33
C PHE A 146 25.68 -35.58 -11.90
N GLY A 147 24.87 -36.29 -11.10
CA GLY A 147 25.26 -36.79 -9.77
C GLY A 147 25.50 -35.69 -8.72
N ASN A 148 24.91 -35.84 -7.52
CA ASN A 148 25.03 -34.91 -6.38
C ASN A 148 24.87 -33.40 -6.68
N ALA A 149 24.25 -33.04 -7.81
CA ALA A 149 23.99 -31.67 -8.22
C ALA A 149 22.80 -31.02 -7.46
N ASN A 150 22.18 -31.73 -6.51
CA ASN A 150 21.04 -31.25 -5.72
C ASN A 150 21.34 -29.94 -4.97
N LEU A 151 22.57 -29.77 -4.47
CA LEU A 151 22.97 -28.54 -3.80
C LEU A 151 23.08 -27.38 -4.81
N ILE A 152 23.64 -27.64 -5.99
CA ILE A 152 23.76 -26.68 -7.09
C ILE A 152 22.36 -26.25 -7.58
N PHE A 153 21.45 -27.21 -7.78
CA PHE A 153 20.08 -26.92 -8.21
C PHE A 153 19.34 -26.04 -7.22
N LYS A 154 19.48 -26.32 -5.92
CA LYS A 154 18.87 -25.52 -4.85
C LYS A 154 19.42 -24.08 -4.82
N GLU A 155 20.73 -23.92 -4.96
CA GLU A 155 21.36 -22.60 -5.02
C GLU A 155 20.95 -21.81 -6.27
N CYS A 156 20.89 -22.47 -7.42
CA CYS A 156 20.41 -21.87 -8.66
C CYS A 156 18.92 -21.49 -8.56
N GLU A 157 18.09 -22.35 -7.95
CA GLU A 157 16.66 -22.11 -7.74
C GLU A 157 16.44 -20.87 -6.87
N ASP A 158 17.15 -20.78 -5.73
CA ASP A 158 17.06 -19.62 -4.85
C ASP A 158 17.46 -18.32 -5.56
N LYS A 159 18.49 -18.37 -6.42
CA LYS A 159 18.97 -17.20 -7.18
C LYS A 159 17.96 -16.80 -8.27
N ILE A 160 17.44 -17.73 -9.07
CA ILE A 160 16.50 -17.42 -10.16
C ILE A 160 15.15 -16.94 -9.62
N VAL A 161 14.65 -17.53 -8.52
CA VAL A 161 13.41 -17.08 -7.88
C VAL A 161 13.57 -15.67 -7.32
N LYS A 162 14.73 -15.35 -6.72
CA LYS A 162 15.03 -13.97 -6.30
C LYS A 162 15.02 -13.03 -7.49
N MET A 163 15.74 -13.35 -8.57
CA MET A 163 15.80 -12.50 -9.77
C MET A 163 14.43 -12.28 -10.42
N TRP A 164 13.64 -13.35 -10.55
CA TRP A 164 12.26 -13.29 -11.06
C TRP A 164 11.38 -12.37 -10.20
N ASN A 165 11.51 -12.49 -8.88
CA ASN A 165 10.78 -11.64 -7.93
C ASN A 165 11.20 -10.15 -8.01
N PHE A 166 12.44 -9.86 -8.43
CA PHE A 166 12.94 -8.49 -8.61
C PHE A 166 12.56 -7.89 -9.98
N ASN A 167 12.48 -8.69 -11.05
CA ASN A 167 12.32 -8.22 -12.45
C ASN A 167 10.90 -8.40 -13.04
N ASN A 168 9.88 -8.50 -12.18
CA ASN A 168 8.49 -8.91 -12.48
C ASN A 168 7.72 -8.24 -13.64
N THR A 169 8.28 -7.27 -14.36
CA THR A 169 7.60 -6.54 -15.44
C THR A 169 8.29 -6.61 -16.80
N GLN A 170 9.46 -7.28 -16.91
CA GLN A 170 10.23 -7.29 -18.16
C GLN A 170 10.70 -8.66 -18.63
N SER A 171 10.82 -9.65 -17.76
CA SER A 171 11.40 -10.94 -18.15
C SER A 171 10.36 -11.97 -18.59
N THR A 172 10.57 -12.60 -19.75
CA THR A 172 9.70 -13.70 -20.23
C THR A 172 10.12 -15.05 -19.62
N VAL A 173 9.26 -16.06 -19.74
CA VAL A 173 9.54 -17.42 -19.23
C VAL A 173 10.73 -18.05 -19.96
N GLU A 174 10.87 -17.77 -21.25
CA GLU A 174 11.97 -18.22 -22.10
C GLU A 174 13.32 -17.62 -21.66
N GLU A 175 13.33 -16.35 -21.27
CA GLU A 175 14.53 -15.69 -20.75
C GLU A 175 14.95 -16.27 -19.39
N ALA A 176 13.98 -16.63 -18.54
CA ALA A 176 14.26 -17.33 -17.29
C ALA A 176 14.78 -18.75 -17.51
N GLU A 177 14.30 -19.47 -18.52
CA GLU A 177 14.83 -20.77 -18.92
C GLU A 177 16.31 -20.67 -19.31
N GLU A 178 16.65 -19.76 -20.22
CA GLU A 178 18.01 -19.58 -20.68
C GLU A 178 18.94 -19.16 -19.52
N CYS A 179 18.47 -18.24 -18.66
CA CYS A 179 19.21 -17.80 -17.49
C CYS A 179 19.48 -18.97 -16.52
N TYR A 180 18.46 -19.77 -16.21
CA TYR A 180 18.59 -20.89 -15.28
C TYR A 180 19.55 -21.97 -15.79
N ARG A 181 19.48 -22.31 -17.10
CA ARG A 181 20.41 -23.26 -17.73
C ARG A 181 21.86 -22.77 -17.65
N LYS A 182 22.11 -21.50 -17.99
CA LYS A 182 23.44 -20.89 -17.89
C LYS A 182 23.97 -20.90 -16.45
N MET A 183 23.10 -20.69 -15.46
CA MET A 183 23.49 -20.76 -14.05
C MET A 183 23.93 -22.16 -13.65
N ILE A 184 23.16 -23.18 -14.00
CA ILE A 184 23.51 -24.59 -13.75
C ILE A 184 24.83 -24.94 -14.44
N GLU A 185 24.98 -24.62 -15.72
CA GLU A 185 26.20 -24.92 -16.48
C GLU A 185 27.44 -24.23 -15.91
N ASN A 186 27.31 -22.97 -15.48
CA ASN A 186 28.41 -22.24 -14.85
C ASN A 186 28.80 -22.86 -13.51
N GLU A 187 27.84 -23.26 -12.68
CA GLU A 187 28.12 -23.88 -11.38
C GLU A 187 28.66 -25.32 -11.56
N LEU A 188 28.18 -26.09 -12.53
CA LEU A 188 28.75 -27.41 -12.87
C LEU A 188 30.20 -27.29 -13.36
N ARG A 189 30.49 -26.29 -14.22
CA ARG A 189 31.86 -25.99 -14.68
C ARG A 189 32.78 -25.60 -13.52
N LYS A 190 32.31 -24.76 -12.60
CA LYS A 190 33.09 -24.35 -11.41
C LYS A 190 33.39 -25.51 -10.46
N ASN A 191 32.45 -26.44 -10.33
CA ASN A 191 32.60 -27.60 -9.44
C ASN A 191 33.29 -28.80 -10.12
N ASN A 192 33.84 -28.65 -11.34
CA ASN A 192 34.50 -29.72 -12.11
C ASN A 192 33.64 -30.99 -12.32
N ILE A 193 32.31 -30.86 -12.28
CA ILE A 193 31.41 -31.99 -12.52
C ILE A 193 31.29 -32.15 -14.04
N LYS A 194 32.06 -33.08 -14.61
CA LYS A 194 32.01 -33.43 -16.03
C LYS A 194 31.02 -34.57 -16.26
N LYS A 195 30.39 -34.55 -17.44
CA LYS A 195 29.58 -35.65 -17.98
C LYS A 195 30.41 -36.91 -18.11
#